data_AF-A0A830BW46-F1
#
_entry.id   AF-A0A830BW46-F1
#
_cell.length_a   1.000
_cell.length_b   1.000
_cell.length_c   1.000
_cell.angle_alpha   90.00
_cell.angle_beta   90.00
_cell.angle_gamma   90.00
#
_symmetry.space_group_name_H-M   'P 1'
#
loop_
_entity.id
_entity.type
_entity.pdbx_description
1 polymer ?
#
loop_
_entity_poly.entity_id
_entity_poly.type
_entity_poly.pdbx_seq_one_letter_code
_entity_poly.pdbx_strand_id
1 'polypeptide(L)'
;SPIYIYECKTCSRTFPSLQALGDHRASHKKPKTTIVANKILYNIENKSKFHECSICRSEIASGQAFGGHMRRHRSKNRNNIDQWLKYIDSWMGTGIEESC
;
A
#
# COMPACT_ATOMS: atom_id res chain seq x y z
N SER A 1 31.42 -14.58 -16.55
CA SER A 1 31.25 -14.36 -15.10
C SER A 1 30.33 -15.44 -14.54
N PRO A 2 30.72 -16.17 -13.48
CA PRO A 2 29.82 -17.12 -12.84
C PRO A 2 28.63 -16.37 -12.22
N ILE A 3 27.41 -16.88 -12.46
CA ILE A 3 26.20 -16.39 -11.80
C ILE A 3 26.20 -17.02 -10.41
N TYR A 4 26.41 -16.23 -9.37
CA TYR A 4 26.31 -16.71 -7.99
C TYR A 4 24.83 -16.93 -7.64
N ILE A 5 24.49 -18.17 -7.28
CA ILE A 5 23.16 -18.56 -6.83
C ILE A 5 23.20 -18.71 -5.31
N TYR A 6 22.33 -17.98 -4.62
CA TYR A 6 22.25 -18.00 -3.16
C TYR A 6 21.03 -18.78 -2.71
N GLU A 7 21.24 -19.88 -1.96
CA GLU A 7 20.15 -20.76 -1.51
C GLU A 7 19.72 -20.45 -0.06
N CYS A 8 18.40 -20.42 0.17
CA CYS A 8 17.84 -20.40 1.51
C CYS A 8 17.84 -21.80 2.13
N LYS A 9 18.60 -21.99 3.22
CA LYS A 9 18.65 -23.27 3.96
C LYS A 9 17.32 -23.71 4.58
N THR A 10 16.36 -22.81 4.73
CA THR A 10 15.05 -23.13 5.36
C THR A 10 14.04 -23.69 4.37
N CYS A 11 14.10 -23.32 3.10
CA CYS A 11 13.10 -23.72 2.10
C CYS A 11 13.66 -23.98 0.70
N SER A 12 14.99 -24.11 0.58
CA SER A 12 15.75 -24.40 -0.64
C SER A 12 15.43 -23.56 -1.87
N ARG A 13 14.92 -22.33 -1.65
CA ARG A 13 14.72 -21.35 -2.72
C ARG A 13 16.04 -20.67 -3.06
N THR A 14 16.28 -20.48 -4.34
CA THR A 14 17.48 -19.85 -4.89
C THR A 14 17.22 -18.41 -5.28
N PHE A 15 18.22 -17.56 -5.08
CA PHE A 15 18.14 -16.11 -5.31
C PHE A 15 19.37 -15.62 -6.09
N PRO A 16 19.21 -14.60 -6.95
CA PRO A 16 20.31 -14.05 -7.73
C PRO A 16 21.20 -13.08 -6.93
N SER A 17 20.84 -12.73 -5.69
CA SER A 17 21.61 -11.82 -4.84
C SER A 17 21.44 -12.09 -3.35
N LEU A 18 22.44 -11.67 -2.55
CA LEU A 18 22.39 -11.72 -1.09
C LEU A 18 21.28 -10.83 -0.51
N GLN A 19 20.96 -9.70 -1.15
CA GLN A 19 19.87 -8.81 -0.72
C GLN A 19 18.53 -9.54 -0.82
N ALA A 20 18.25 -10.16 -1.97
CA ALA A 20 17.02 -10.93 -2.17
C ALA A 20 16.90 -12.11 -1.20
N LEU A 21 18.02 -12.78 -0.89
CA LEU A 21 18.07 -13.81 0.15
C LEU A 21 17.84 -13.24 1.56
N GLY A 22 18.36 -12.05 1.85
CA GLY A 22 18.16 -11.33 3.11
C GLY A 22 16.69 -11.00 3.36
N ASP A 23 16.04 -10.38 2.38
CA ASP A 23 14.61 -10.05 2.42
C ASP A 23 13.74 -11.32 2.53
N HIS A 24 14.15 -12.38 1.82
CA HIS A 24 13.49 -13.68 1.91
C HIS A 24 13.55 -14.27 3.32
N ARG A 25 14.72 -14.21 4.00
CA ARG A 25 14.88 -14.72 5.37
C ARG A 25 13.98 -14.00 6.37
N ALA A 26 13.74 -12.70 6.18
CA ALA A 26 12.82 -11.94 7.01
C ALA A 26 11.37 -12.48 6.93
N SER A 27 10.99 -13.12 5.82
CA SER A 27 9.67 -13.76 5.67
C SER A 27 9.49 -14.98 6.57
N HIS A 28 10.58 -15.68 6.92
CA HIS A 28 10.56 -16.78 7.89
C HIS A 28 10.50 -16.28 9.35
N LYS A 29 10.84 -15.01 9.61
CA LYS A 29 10.98 -14.44 10.95
C LYS A 29 9.72 -13.75 11.47
N LYS A 30 8.52 -14.10 11.00
CA LYS A 30 7.28 -13.45 11.47
C LYS A 30 6.78 -14.06 12.79
N PRO A 31 6.91 -13.40 13.96
CA PRO A 31 6.09 -13.72 15.12
C PRO A 31 4.62 -13.46 14.79
N LYS A 32 3.76 -14.47 14.97
CA LYS A 32 2.36 -14.49 14.50
C LYS A 32 1.35 -13.74 15.38
N THR A 33 1.76 -13.03 16.45
CA THR A 33 0.80 -12.68 17.52
C THR A 33 0.34 -11.22 17.58
N THR A 34 1.02 -10.25 16.95
CA THR A 34 0.67 -8.81 17.08
C THR A 34 0.11 -8.15 15.80
N ILE A 35 0.28 -8.77 14.64
CA ILE A 35 -0.14 -8.18 13.35
C ILE A 35 -1.65 -8.33 13.12
N VAL A 36 -2.26 -9.41 13.63
CA VAL A 36 -3.70 -9.66 13.45
C VAL A 36 -4.54 -8.70 14.29
N ALA A 37 -4.18 -8.48 15.56
CA ALA A 37 -4.90 -7.57 16.45
C ALA A 37 -4.91 -6.13 15.92
N ASN A 38 -3.75 -5.61 15.51
CA ASN A 38 -3.65 -4.26 14.94
C ASN A 38 -4.39 -4.12 13.61
N LYS A 39 -4.36 -5.15 12.75
CA LYS A 39 -5.11 -5.14 11.47
C LYS A 39 -6.63 -5.20 11.69
N ILE A 40 -7.10 -5.95 12.69
CA ILE A 40 -8.52 -6.02 13.04
C ILE A 40 -9.00 -4.69 13.64
N LEU A 41 -8.25 -4.11 14.58
CA LEU A 41 -8.59 -2.80 15.18
C LEU A 41 -8.58 -1.68 14.13
N TYR A 42 -7.54 -1.64 13.29
CA TYR A 42 -7.46 -0.69 12.16
C TYR A 42 -8.63 -0.85 11.18
N ASN A 43 -9.04 -2.09 10.87
CA ASN A 43 -10.17 -2.35 9.98
C ASN A 43 -11.54 -2.05 10.60
N ILE A 44 -11.67 -2.04 11.93
CA ILE A 44 -12.92 -1.67 12.62
C ILE A 44 -13.09 -0.15 12.62
N GLU A 45 -12.02 0.59 12.92
CA GLU A 45 -12.04 2.06 12.96
C GLU A 45 -12.17 2.70 11.56
N ASN A 46 -11.64 2.03 10.52
CA ASN A 46 -11.74 2.48 9.12
C ASN A 46 -12.95 1.93 8.35
N LYS A 47 -13.84 1.15 9.00
CA LYS A 47 -14.96 0.48 8.32
C LYS A 47 -16.15 1.37 7.97
N SER A 48 -16.20 2.61 8.47
CA SER A 48 -17.40 3.46 8.37
C SER A 48 -17.27 4.67 7.45
N LYS A 49 -16.10 4.93 6.86
CA LYS A 49 -15.92 6.08 5.95
C LYS A 49 -16.07 5.60 4.50
N PHE A 50 -17.31 5.57 4.03
CA PHE A 50 -17.57 5.45 2.59
C PHE A 50 -16.97 6.65 1.86
N HIS A 51 -16.35 6.40 0.71
CA HIS A 51 -15.86 7.45 -0.17
C HIS A 51 -16.91 7.72 -1.24
N GLU A 52 -17.50 8.91 -1.20
CA GLU A 52 -18.43 9.36 -2.23
C GLU A 52 -17.68 9.96 -3.41
N CYS A 53 -17.96 9.47 -4.62
CA CYS A 53 -17.39 10.06 -5.82
C CYS A 53 -18.10 11.37 -6.17
N SER A 54 -17.39 12.50 -6.16
CA SER A 54 -17.97 13.81 -6.55
C SER A 54 -18.43 13.90 -8.02
N ILE A 55 -18.00 12.97 -8.88
CA ILE A 55 -18.33 12.97 -10.33
C ILE A 55 -19.60 12.17 -10.62
N CYS A 56 -19.81 11.04 -9.95
CA CYS A 56 -20.92 10.12 -10.23
C CYS A 56 -21.69 9.65 -8.99
N ARG A 57 -21.40 10.23 -7.82
CA ARG A 57 -22.02 9.98 -6.51
C ARG A 57 -22.04 8.52 -6.08
N SER A 58 -21.13 7.71 -6.62
CA SER A 58 -20.97 6.32 -6.19
C SER A 58 -20.31 6.29 -4.81
N GLU A 59 -20.92 5.55 -3.89
CA GLU A 59 -20.39 5.30 -2.54
C GLU A 59 -19.48 4.06 -2.57
N ILE A 60 -18.24 4.21 -2.12
CA ILE A 60 -17.22 3.17 -2.21
C ILE A 60 -16.64 2.88 -0.83
N ALA A 61 -16.78 1.65 -0.37
CA ALA A 61 -16.43 1.22 0.99
C ALA A 61 -14.91 1.06 1.26
N SER A 62 -14.05 1.43 0.31
CA SER A 62 -12.60 1.26 0.44
C SER A 62 -11.81 2.26 -0.40
N GLY A 63 -10.80 2.89 0.20
CA GLY A 63 -9.90 3.82 -0.49
C GLY A 63 -9.17 3.20 -1.69
N GLN A 64 -8.83 1.90 -1.63
CA GLN A 64 -8.21 1.20 -2.76
C GLN A 64 -9.18 1.04 -3.94
N ALA A 65 -10.43 0.68 -3.66
CA ALA A 65 -11.48 0.59 -4.67
C ALA A 65 -11.83 1.97 -5.22
N PHE A 66 -11.85 3.01 -4.38
CA PHE A 66 -12.11 4.39 -4.78
C PHE A 66 -10.99 4.94 -5.67
N GLY A 67 -9.72 4.67 -5.35
CA GLY A 67 -8.58 5.00 -6.21
C GLY A 67 -8.61 4.26 -7.56
N GLY A 68 -9.08 3.01 -7.58
CA GLY A 68 -9.41 2.30 -8.82
C GLY A 68 -10.52 2.98 -9.61
N HIS A 69 -11.60 3.33 -8.95
CA HIS A 69 -12.77 3.99 -9.53
C HIS A 69 -12.44 5.35 -10.15
N MET A 70 -11.66 6.20 -9.48
CA MET A 70 -11.31 7.53 -10.00
C MET A 70 -10.47 7.48 -11.29
N ARG A 71 -9.70 6.41 -11.51
CA ARG A 71 -8.98 6.22 -12.79
C ARG A 71 -9.93 6.14 -13.99
N ARG A 72 -11.17 5.67 -13.79
CA ARG A 72 -12.19 5.59 -14.84
C ARG A 72 -12.74 6.96 -15.27
N HIS A 73 -12.58 7.97 -14.42
CA HIS A 73 -12.97 9.36 -14.71
C HIS A 73 -11.86 10.19 -15.39
N ARG A 74 -10.63 9.65 -15.51
CA ARG A 74 -9.46 10.32 -16.09
C ARG A 74 -9.70 10.85 -17.52
N SER A 75 -10.65 10.29 -18.26
CA SER A 75 -10.92 10.69 -19.65
C SER A 75 -11.93 11.84 -19.80
N LYS A 76 -12.57 12.34 -18.74
CA LYS A 76 -13.67 13.32 -18.84
C LYS A 76 -13.50 14.63 -18.05
N ASN A 77 -12.36 14.91 -17.43
CA ASN A 77 -12.24 16.16 -16.66
C ASN A 77 -10.82 16.75 -16.71
N ARG A 78 -10.61 17.77 -17.57
CA ARG A 78 -9.35 18.53 -17.64
C ARG A 78 -9.11 19.47 -16.46
N ASN A 79 -10.07 19.64 -15.54
CA ASN A 79 -10.00 20.66 -14.47
C ASN A 79 -10.04 20.08 -13.04
N ASN A 80 -9.67 18.80 -12.82
CA ASN A 80 -9.81 18.20 -11.48
C ASN A 80 -8.67 17.27 -11.02
N ILE A 81 -7.46 17.47 -11.54
CA ILE A 81 -6.26 16.74 -11.09
C ILE A 81 -5.76 17.32 -9.75
N ASP A 82 -5.94 18.64 -9.55
CA ASP A 82 -5.51 19.34 -8.34
C ASP A 82 -6.27 18.91 -7.08
N GLN A 83 -7.53 18.48 -7.21
CA GLN A 83 -8.30 17.97 -6.06
C GLN A 83 -7.85 16.57 -5.65
N TRP A 84 -7.33 15.76 -6.59
CA TRP A 84 -6.81 14.42 -6.30
C TRP A 84 -5.51 14.49 -5.49
N LEU A 85 -4.60 15.40 -5.84
CA LEU A 85 -3.35 15.62 -5.10
C LEU A 85 -3.61 16.20 -3.71
N LYS A 86 -4.47 17.22 -3.59
CA LYS A 86 -4.85 17.80 -2.29
C LYS A 86 -5.51 16.78 -1.35
N TYR A 87 -6.32 15.88 -1.89
CA TYR A 87 -6.98 14.84 -1.09
C TYR A 87 -6.02 13.71 -0.69
N ILE A 88 -5.05 13.37 -1.55
CA ILE A 88 -3.96 12.45 -1.20
C ILE A 88 -3.08 13.05 -0.09
N ASP A 89 -2.65 14.30 -0.22
CA ASP A 89 -1.77 14.95 0.76
C ASP A 89 -2.44 15.04 2.13
N SER A 90 -3.75 15.29 2.15
CA SER A 90 -4.55 15.33 3.37
C SER A 90 -4.72 13.97 4.07
N TRP A 91 -4.48 12.85 3.39
CA TRP A 91 -4.72 11.49 3.93
C TRP A 91 -3.45 10.64 4.04
N MET A 92 -2.42 10.90 3.23
CA MET A 92 -1.14 10.17 3.25
C MET A 92 -0.06 10.84 4.11
N GLY A 93 -0.29 12.04 4.66
CA GLY A 93 0.52 12.63 5.72
C GLY A 93 2.02 12.42 5.52
N THR A 94 2.60 13.00 4.46
CA THR A 94 4.05 12.97 4.27
C THR A 94 4.69 13.85 5.34
N GLY A 95 5.04 13.23 6.48
CA GLY A 95 6.03 13.77 7.40
C GLY A 95 7.38 13.78 6.71
N ILE A 96 7.68 14.86 6.00
CA ILE A 96 9.05 15.34 5.88
C ILE A 96 9.18 16.32 7.03
N GLU A 97 9.71 15.85 8.16
CA GLU A 97 10.16 16.76 9.20
C GLU A 97 11.20 17.68 8.55
N GLU A 98 10.90 18.98 8.50
CA GLU A 98 11.91 20.02 8.33
C GLU A 98 12.86 19.92 9.52
N SER A 99 13.94 19.17 9.34
CA SER A 99 15.13 19.28 10.17
C SER A 99 15.68 20.70 10.02
N CYS A 100 15.81 21.39 11.15
CA CYS A 100 16.49 22.68 11.27
C CYS A 100 17.96 22.60 10.82
#